data_AF-A0A5J4R5R0-F1
#
_entry.id   AF-A0A5J4R5R0-F1
#
_cell.length_a   1.000
_cell.length_b   1.000
_cell.length_c   1.000
_cell.angle_alpha   90.00
_cell.angle_beta   90.00
_cell.angle_gamma   90.00
#
_symmetry.space_group_name_H-M   'P 1'
#
loop_
_entity.id
_entity.type
_entity.pdbx_description
1 polymer ?
#
loop_
_entity_poly.entity_id
_entity_poly.type
_entity_poly.pdbx_seq_one_letter_code
_entity_poly.pdbx_strand_id
1 'polypeptide(L)'
;MKSFKFFPVISAILFAFSMQSCLSYFDDDEDNELVICPPDTSLAIATIKVIDDDNYYFGLDDGNTMYPADKTLVSNYKAKDGQRAFVYFDLTDKLKVEGYDYNIRVFGIEDILTKNIIPLTEETTDSIGDDRINVVSIRLTKEYLTIQFQLLSANNPNKPHMLNLVQNLTIEEDEDGEYLNLEFRHNAYGDAPMQLGENYVSFKLNDALIAGKKGVKVRINTIYDGIVHKIANFPEEE
;
A
#
# COMPACT_ATOMS: atom_id res chain seq x y z
N MET A 1 28.98 37.54 -21.34
CA MET A 1 28.91 36.41 -20.38
C MET A 1 28.46 36.96 -19.04
N LYS A 2 27.23 36.66 -18.60
CA LYS A 2 26.75 36.95 -17.24
C LYS A 2 26.56 35.61 -16.55
N SER A 3 27.34 35.38 -15.49
CA SER A 3 27.26 34.17 -14.67
C SER A 3 25.99 34.22 -13.83
N PHE A 4 25.05 33.30 -14.06
CA PHE A 4 23.92 33.07 -13.18
C PHE A 4 24.42 32.37 -11.91
N LYS A 5 24.25 33.04 -10.76
CA LYS A 5 24.52 32.44 -9.45
C LYS A 5 23.25 31.73 -8.99
N PHE A 6 23.30 30.40 -8.93
CA PHE A 6 22.29 29.59 -8.26
C PHE A 6 22.38 29.85 -6.75
N PHE A 7 21.32 30.38 -6.16
CA PHE A 7 21.10 30.30 -4.73
C PHE A 7 20.30 29.02 -4.47
N PRO A 8 20.79 28.06 -3.67
CA PRO A 8 19.97 26.94 -3.26
C PRO A 8 18.95 27.46 -2.25
N VAL A 9 17.69 27.56 -2.67
CA VAL A 9 16.59 27.62 -1.71
C VAL A 9 16.50 26.22 -1.13
N ILE A 10 17.03 26.04 0.08
CA ILE A 10 16.77 24.87 0.91
C ILE A 10 15.28 24.91 1.23
N SER A 11 14.48 24.35 0.32
CA SER A 11 13.08 24.08 0.56
C SER A 11 13.05 22.91 1.53
N ALA A 12 12.92 23.22 2.81
CA ALA A 12 12.56 22.26 3.84
C ALA A 12 11.14 21.73 3.52
N ILE A 13 11.07 20.84 2.54
CA ILE A 13 9.90 19.99 2.34
C ILE A 13 9.99 18.99 3.48
N LEU A 14 9.32 19.32 4.58
CA LEU A 14 8.82 18.36 5.54
C LEU A 14 7.93 17.39 4.74
N PHE A 15 8.55 16.39 4.13
CA PHE A 15 7.85 15.19 3.70
C PHE A 15 7.31 14.62 5.00
N ALA A 16 6.01 14.83 5.22
CA ALA A 16 5.30 14.14 6.28
C ALA A 16 5.45 12.66 5.97
N PHE A 17 6.43 12.02 6.61
CA PHE A 17 6.50 10.57 6.73
C PHE A 17 5.15 10.21 7.34
N SER A 18 4.20 9.74 6.52
CA SER A 18 2.94 9.23 7.03
C SER A 18 3.27 7.92 7.72
N MET A 19 3.62 8.10 9.00
CA MET A 19 4.05 7.07 9.93
C MET A 19 2.80 6.33 10.34
N GLN A 20 2.86 5.00 10.21
CA GLN A 20 2.16 3.98 10.99
C GLN A 20 1.85 2.81 10.06
N SER A 21 2.69 1.77 10.10
CA SER A 21 2.17 0.41 9.97
C SER A 21 1.95 -0.12 11.38
N CYS A 22 0.70 -0.27 11.77
CA CYS A 22 0.38 -1.13 12.90
C CYS A 22 0.31 -2.56 12.36
N LEU A 23 1.09 -3.47 12.92
CA LEU A 23 0.73 -4.88 12.84
C LEU A 23 -0.49 -5.04 13.75
N SER A 24 -1.69 -4.86 13.21
CA SER A 24 -2.88 -5.48 13.80
C SER A 24 -2.74 -6.98 13.51
N TYR A 25 -1.86 -7.66 14.25
CA TYR A 25 -1.94 -9.11 14.37
C TYR A 25 -3.32 -9.34 14.94
N PHE A 26 -4.30 -9.78 14.12
CA PHE A 26 -5.68 -10.13 14.49
C PHE A 26 -5.91 -9.95 15.99
N ASP A 27 -6.08 -8.69 16.42
CA ASP A 27 -6.02 -8.40 17.84
C ASP A 27 -7.29 -9.03 18.37
N ASP A 28 -7.08 -10.03 19.23
CA ASP A 28 -8.08 -10.66 20.10
C ASP A 28 -8.49 -9.65 21.19
N ASP A 29 -8.58 -8.37 20.82
CA ASP A 29 -9.11 -7.30 21.64
C ASP A 29 -10.62 -7.47 21.64
N GLU A 30 -11.20 -7.65 22.83
CA GLU A 30 -12.63 -7.81 23.08
C GLU A 30 -13.50 -6.63 22.56
N ASP A 31 -12.86 -5.56 22.07
CA ASP A 31 -13.47 -4.33 21.57
C ASP A 31 -13.50 -4.25 20.04
N ASN A 32 -12.87 -5.19 19.32
CA ASN A 32 -12.99 -5.22 17.86
C ASN A 32 -14.42 -5.65 17.51
N GLU A 33 -15.16 -4.82 16.78
CA GLU A 33 -16.48 -5.18 16.28
C GLU A 33 -16.29 -6.40 15.38
N LEU A 34 -16.50 -7.60 15.93
CA LEU A 34 -16.34 -8.85 15.23
C LEU A 34 -17.17 -8.75 13.96
N VAL A 35 -16.49 -8.61 12.81
CA VAL A 35 -17.16 -8.63 11.52
C VAL A 35 -17.63 -10.07 11.32
N ILE A 36 -18.82 -10.38 11.84
CA ILE A 36 -19.46 -11.69 11.65
C ILE A 36 -19.87 -11.75 10.18
N CYS A 37 -18.92 -12.18 9.34
CA CYS A 37 -19.16 -12.46 7.95
C CYS A 37 -20.10 -13.69 7.88
N PRO A 38 -21.25 -13.58 7.22
CA PRO A 38 -22.09 -14.75 6.96
C PRO A 38 -21.32 -15.84 6.20
N PRO A 39 -21.76 -17.10 6.28
CA PRO A 39 -21.28 -18.13 5.35
C PRO A 39 -21.43 -17.64 3.90
N ASP A 40 -20.47 -17.99 3.04
CA ASP A 40 -20.37 -17.60 1.62
C ASP A 40 -19.94 -16.14 1.32
N THR A 41 -19.30 -15.48 2.29
CA THR A 41 -18.69 -14.16 2.09
C THR A 41 -17.41 -14.24 1.25
N SER A 42 -17.28 -13.35 0.27
CA SER A 42 -16.10 -13.16 -0.57
C SER A 42 -15.22 -12.03 -0.03
N LEU A 43 -13.91 -12.10 -0.33
CA LEU A 43 -12.92 -11.09 0.03
C LEU A 43 -12.22 -10.59 -1.24
N ALA A 44 -12.12 -9.27 -1.40
CA ALA A 44 -11.33 -8.64 -2.44
C ALA A 44 -10.41 -7.56 -1.86
N ILE A 45 -9.27 -7.34 -2.52
CA ILE A 45 -8.52 -6.10 -2.38
C ILE A 45 -9.02 -5.15 -3.45
N ALA A 46 -9.43 -3.95 -3.05
CA ALA A 46 -9.95 -2.96 -3.98
C ALA A 46 -9.42 -1.56 -3.68
N THR A 47 -9.56 -0.70 -4.67
CA THR A 47 -9.33 0.74 -4.57
C THR A 47 -10.68 1.43 -4.41
N ILE A 48 -10.82 2.24 -3.37
CA ILE A 48 -12.01 3.06 -3.16
C ILE A 48 -11.96 4.24 -4.12
N LYS A 49 -13.01 4.39 -4.92
CA LYS A 49 -13.19 5.48 -5.88
C LYS A 49 -14.37 6.31 -5.45
N VAL A 50 -14.12 7.52 -4.96
CA VAL A 50 -15.17 8.42 -4.45
C VAL A 50 -15.85 9.12 -5.61
N ILE A 51 -17.18 9.11 -5.62
CA ILE A 51 -18.01 9.81 -6.62
C ILE A 51 -18.39 11.18 -6.07
N ASP A 52 -19.00 11.19 -4.88
CA ASP A 52 -19.41 12.38 -4.12
C ASP A 52 -19.53 12.03 -2.63
N ASP A 53 -19.79 13.03 -1.78
CA ASP A 53 -19.99 12.98 -0.31
C ASP A 53 -19.83 11.60 0.34
N ASP A 54 -20.87 10.77 0.32
CA ASP A 54 -20.90 9.43 0.92
C ASP A 54 -21.00 8.31 -0.14
N ASN A 55 -20.88 8.63 -1.43
CA ASN A 55 -21.02 7.69 -2.53
C ASN A 55 -19.66 7.31 -3.13
N TYR A 56 -19.43 6.02 -3.25
CA TYR A 56 -18.17 5.46 -3.73
C TYR A 56 -18.42 4.09 -4.34
N TYR A 57 -17.47 3.63 -5.14
CA TYR A 57 -17.41 2.26 -5.62
C TYR A 57 -16.01 1.69 -5.42
N PHE A 58 -15.85 0.41 -5.68
CA PHE A 58 -14.60 -0.31 -5.55
C PHE A 58 -14.05 -0.69 -6.92
N GLY A 59 -12.85 -0.24 -7.26
CA GLY A 59 -12.10 -0.70 -8.43
C GLY A 59 -11.20 -1.88 -8.06
N LEU A 60 -11.38 -3.00 -8.73
CA LEU A 60 -10.60 -4.22 -8.55
C LEU A 60 -9.28 -4.17 -9.34
N ASP A 61 -8.34 -5.04 -8.96
CA ASP A 61 -7.00 -5.08 -9.57
C ASP A 61 -7.01 -5.57 -11.03
N ASP A 62 -8.07 -6.25 -11.45
CA ASP A 62 -8.31 -6.73 -12.83
C ASP A 62 -9.02 -5.69 -13.72
N GLY A 63 -9.34 -4.51 -13.17
CA GLY A 63 -10.07 -3.45 -13.87
C GLY A 63 -11.59 -3.52 -13.71
N ASN A 64 -12.15 -4.59 -13.16
CA ASN A 64 -13.57 -4.68 -12.87
C ASN A 64 -13.97 -3.75 -11.71
N THR A 65 -15.27 -3.51 -11.59
CA THR A 65 -15.84 -2.57 -10.62
C THR A 65 -16.96 -3.21 -9.80
N MET A 66 -17.00 -2.88 -8.50
CA MET A 66 -18.07 -3.30 -7.60
C MET A 66 -18.77 -2.08 -7.00
N TYR A 67 -20.09 -2.02 -7.18
CA TYR A 67 -20.93 -0.99 -6.59
C TYR A 67 -21.54 -1.48 -5.25
N PRO A 68 -21.34 -0.75 -4.14
CA PRO A 68 -21.88 -1.12 -2.82
C PRO A 68 -23.39 -0.81 -2.73
N ALA A 69 -24.20 -1.70 -3.31
CA ALA A 69 -25.65 -1.56 -3.38
C ALA A 69 -26.32 -1.66 -2.00
N ASP A 70 -25.75 -2.42 -1.07
CA ASP A 70 -26.11 -2.42 0.35
C ASP A 70 -24.85 -2.17 1.20
N LYS A 71 -24.81 -1.01 1.86
CA LYS A 71 -23.74 -0.57 2.78
C LYS A 71 -24.23 -0.39 4.21
N THR A 72 -25.37 -0.98 4.57
CA THR A 72 -26.01 -0.78 5.88
C THR A 72 -25.08 -1.12 7.06
N LEU A 73 -24.27 -2.17 6.92
CA LEU A 73 -23.33 -2.64 7.94
C LEU A 73 -22.05 -1.80 8.05
N VAL A 74 -21.77 -0.95 7.05
CA VAL A 74 -20.58 -0.07 7.00
C VAL A 74 -20.99 1.40 6.87
N SER A 75 -22.17 1.75 7.40
CA SER A 75 -22.78 3.08 7.22
C SER A 75 -21.98 4.23 7.85
N ASN A 76 -21.10 3.93 8.81
CA ASN A 76 -20.18 4.86 9.45
C ASN A 76 -18.84 5.01 8.71
N TYR A 77 -18.53 4.14 7.74
CA TYR A 77 -17.27 4.16 7.02
C TYR A 77 -17.10 5.46 6.21
N LYS A 78 -15.93 6.08 6.32
CA LYS A 78 -15.60 7.35 5.64
C LYS A 78 -14.62 7.10 4.51
N ALA A 79 -15.18 6.96 3.31
CA ALA A 79 -14.43 6.70 2.09
C ALA A 79 -13.42 7.82 1.79
N LYS A 80 -12.23 7.41 1.36
CA LYS A 80 -11.16 8.29 0.88
C LYS A 80 -10.78 7.85 -0.52
N ASP A 81 -10.76 8.78 -1.45
CA ASP A 81 -10.42 8.45 -2.83
C ASP A 81 -8.99 7.90 -2.94
N GLY A 82 -8.85 6.79 -3.66
CA GLY A 82 -7.58 6.09 -3.84
C GLY A 82 -7.09 5.30 -2.63
N GLN A 83 -7.87 5.18 -1.55
CA GLN A 83 -7.57 4.30 -0.42
C GLN A 83 -7.71 2.84 -0.84
N ARG A 84 -6.72 2.01 -0.50
CA ARG A 84 -6.79 0.55 -0.72
C ARG A 84 -7.44 -0.11 0.48
N ALA A 85 -8.27 -1.10 0.26
CA ALA A 85 -8.97 -1.78 1.33
C ALA A 85 -9.20 -3.26 1.03
N PHE A 86 -9.29 -4.06 2.08
CA PHE A 86 -9.98 -5.33 2.06
C PHE A 86 -11.48 -5.08 2.14
N VAL A 87 -12.24 -5.71 1.25
CA VAL A 87 -13.70 -5.61 1.19
C VAL A 87 -14.27 -7.00 1.36
N TYR A 88 -15.09 -7.17 2.41
CA TYR A 88 -15.84 -8.39 2.68
C TYR A 88 -17.26 -8.21 2.15
N PHE A 89 -17.70 -9.08 1.23
CA PHE A 89 -18.95 -8.87 0.50
C PHE A 89 -19.61 -10.15 0.00
N ASP A 90 -20.87 -10.05 -0.43
CA ASP A 90 -21.51 -11.00 -1.34
C ASP A 90 -22.03 -10.29 -2.60
N LEU A 91 -22.27 -11.06 -3.67
CA LEU A 91 -22.93 -10.55 -4.87
C LEU A 91 -24.43 -10.45 -4.63
N THR A 92 -25.06 -9.37 -5.12
CA THR A 92 -26.50 -9.15 -4.97
C THR A 92 -27.13 -8.57 -6.22
N ASP A 93 -28.25 -9.16 -6.64
CA ASP A 93 -29.07 -8.65 -7.76
C ASP A 93 -30.22 -7.76 -7.29
N LYS A 94 -30.40 -7.59 -5.96
CA LYS A 94 -31.59 -6.92 -5.39
C LYS A 94 -31.65 -5.42 -5.68
N LEU A 95 -30.51 -4.78 -5.89
CA LEU A 95 -30.36 -3.33 -6.06
C LEU A 95 -29.35 -3.05 -7.19
N LYS A 96 -29.64 -3.60 -8.37
CA LYS A 96 -28.75 -3.48 -9.52
C LYS A 96 -28.62 -2.02 -9.97
N VAL A 97 -27.41 -1.49 -9.90
CA VAL A 97 -27.00 -0.24 -10.52
C VAL A 97 -26.26 -0.57 -11.81
N GLU A 98 -26.69 0.04 -12.91
CA GLU A 98 -26.06 -0.11 -14.23
C GLU A 98 -24.74 0.67 -14.29
N GLY A 99 -23.80 0.21 -15.12
CA GLY A 99 -22.49 0.84 -15.29
C GLY A 99 -21.38 0.29 -14.40
N TYR A 100 -21.65 -0.77 -13.63
CA TYR A 100 -20.68 -1.50 -12.83
C TYR A 100 -20.75 -3.00 -13.13
N ASP A 101 -19.63 -3.70 -13.00
CA ASP A 101 -19.53 -5.14 -13.30
C ASP A 101 -20.26 -5.97 -12.24
N TYR A 102 -20.18 -5.56 -10.98
CA TYR A 102 -20.80 -6.22 -9.85
C TYR A 102 -21.58 -5.25 -8.97
N ASN A 103 -22.71 -5.73 -8.44
CA ASN A 103 -23.43 -5.08 -7.36
C ASN A 103 -23.28 -5.94 -6.12
N ILE A 104 -22.90 -5.33 -5.00
CA ILE A 104 -22.50 -6.06 -3.80
C ILE A 104 -23.22 -5.58 -2.55
N ARG A 105 -23.38 -6.49 -1.59
CA ARG A 105 -23.64 -6.14 -0.19
C ARG A 105 -22.32 -6.17 0.56
N VAL A 106 -22.00 -5.09 1.27
CA VAL A 106 -20.76 -4.94 2.00
C VAL A 106 -20.96 -5.31 3.46
N PHE A 107 -20.14 -6.23 3.96
CA PHE A 107 -20.12 -6.66 5.36
C PHE A 107 -19.05 -5.94 6.18
N GLY A 108 -17.91 -5.62 5.56
CA GLY A 108 -16.80 -4.96 6.24
C GLY A 108 -15.84 -4.33 5.24
N ILE A 109 -15.18 -3.27 5.68
CA ILE A 109 -14.11 -2.59 4.94
C ILE A 109 -12.95 -2.37 5.91
N GLU A 110 -11.78 -2.89 5.56
CA GLU A 110 -10.55 -2.69 6.33
C GLU A 110 -9.52 -1.97 5.46
N ASP A 111 -9.14 -0.76 5.87
CA ASP A 111 -8.15 0.04 5.16
C ASP A 111 -6.78 -0.65 5.17
N ILE A 112 -6.21 -0.85 3.98
CA ILE A 112 -4.81 -1.24 3.81
C ILE A 112 -3.98 0.04 3.82
N LEU A 113 -2.92 0.10 4.62
CA LEU A 113 -2.04 1.27 4.67
C LEU A 113 -1.64 1.69 3.25
N THR A 114 -2.08 2.88 2.83
CA THR A 114 -1.90 3.36 1.46
C THR A 114 -1.00 4.59 1.46
N LYS A 115 0.13 4.52 0.74
CA LYS A 115 1.17 5.56 0.75
C LYS A 115 1.64 5.89 -0.66
N ASN A 116 2.32 7.03 -0.80
CA ASN A 116 3.04 7.34 -2.04
C ASN A 116 4.46 6.78 -1.99
N ILE A 117 5.07 6.60 -3.17
CA ILE A 117 6.52 6.42 -3.28
C ILE A 117 7.21 7.73 -2.91
N ILE A 118 8.27 7.65 -2.12
CA ILE A 118 9.06 8.82 -1.69
C ILE A 118 10.50 8.72 -2.20
N PRO A 119 11.19 9.85 -2.43
CA PRO A 119 12.61 9.83 -2.75
C PRO A 119 13.43 9.45 -1.50
N LEU A 120 14.45 8.62 -1.69
CA LEU A 120 15.52 8.39 -0.72
C LEU A 120 16.73 9.24 -1.12
N THR A 121 17.15 10.09 -0.20
CA THR A 121 18.31 10.98 -0.34
C THR A 121 19.31 10.70 0.79
N GLU A 122 20.52 11.25 0.69
CA GLU A 122 21.51 11.14 1.77
C GLU A 122 20.96 11.67 3.11
N GLU A 123 20.21 12.77 3.08
CA GLU A 123 19.61 13.39 4.28
C GLU A 123 18.51 12.54 4.92
N THR A 124 17.74 11.76 4.14
CA THR A 124 16.60 10.98 4.64
C THR A 124 16.94 9.52 4.96
N THR A 125 18.13 9.05 4.58
CA THR A 125 18.52 7.63 4.67
C THR A 125 18.40 7.06 6.08
N ASP A 126 18.96 7.75 7.07
CA ASP A 126 18.92 7.28 8.47
C ASP A 126 17.49 7.27 9.02
N SER A 127 16.68 8.27 8.65
CA SER A 127 15.30 8.37 9.13
C SER A 127 14.41 7.28 8.55
N ILE A 128 14.60 6.94 7.27
CA ILE A 128 13.82 5.92 6.55
C ILE A 128 14.13 4.51 7.04
N GLY A 129 15.36 4.26 7.52
CA GLY A 129 15.80 2.98 8.05
C GLY A 129 16.05 1.91 6.97
N ASP A 130 16.58 0.76 7.40
CA ASP A 130 16.77 -0.45 6.58
C ASP A 130 16.59 -1.73 7.43
N ASP A 131 15.75 -1.66 8.46
CA ASP A 131 15.50 -2.80 9.35
C ASP A 131 14.90 -3.97 8.57
N ARG A 132 15.19 -5.19 9.04
CA ARG A 132 14.83 -6.39 8.30
C ARG A 132 13.31 -6.57 8.20
N ILE A 133 12.84 -6.96 7.02
CA ILE A 133 11.44 -7.22 6.70
C ILE A 133 11.33 -8.25 5.59
N ASN A 134 10.40 -9.18 5.70
CA ASN A 134 10.12 -10.16 4.66
C ASN A 134 8.98 -9.67 3.76
N VAL A 135 9.06 -10.03 2.48
CA VAL A 135 7.96 -9.87 1.52
C VAL A 135 7.43 -11.25 1.19
N VAL A 136 6.18 -11.51 1.53
CA VAL A 136 5.48 -12.77 1.23
C VAL A 136 5.04 -12.75 -0.23
N SER A 137 4.30 -11.72 -0.64
CA SER A 137 3.81 -11.56 -2.00
C SER A 137 3.84 -10.09 -2.44
N ILE A 138 3.90 -9.90 -3.76
CA ILE A 138 3.79 -8.60 -4.41
C ILE A 138 2.67 -8.71 -5.44
N ARG A 139 1.75 -7.76 -5.40
CA ARG A 139 0.74 -7.56 -6.43
C ARG A 139 0.94 -6.20 -7.08
N LEU A 140 1.18 -6.21 -8.38
CA LEU A 140 1.40 -5.01 -9.18
C LEU A 140 0.23 -4.77 -10.12
N THR A 141 -0.37 -3.59 -10.03
CA THR A 141 -1.29 -3.05 -11.02
C THR A 141 -0.68 -1.80 -11.65
N LYS A 142 -1.39 -1.16 -12.58
CA LYS A 142 -0.94 0.13 -13.13
C LYS A 142 -1.01 1.28 -12.10
N GLU A 143 -1.89 1.17 -11.12
CA GLU A 143 -2.11 2.22 -10.12
C GLU A 143 -1.39 1.97 -8.79
N TYR A 144 -1.16 0.70 -8.41
CA TYR A 144 -0.63 0.35 -7.09
C TYR A 144 0.35 -0.83 -7.10
N LEU A 145 1.33 -0.75 -6.20
CA LEU A 145 2.10 -1.91 -5.74
C LEU A 145 1.63 -2.29 -4.33
N THR A 146 0.91 -3.40 -4.19
CA THR A 146 0.52 -3.95 -2.89
C THR A 146 1.52 -5.03 -2.46
N ILE A 147 2.06 -4.89 -1.25
CA ILE A 147 3.04 -5.80 -0.67
C ILE A 147 2.42 -6.44 0.57
N GLN A 148 2.35 -7.78 0.57
CA GLN A 148 2.14 -8.56 1.79
C GLN A 148 3.51 -8.79 2.42
N PHE A 149 3.67 -8.36 3.66
CA PHE A 149 4.95 -8.39 4.35
C PHE A 149 4.85 -9.05 5.72
N GLN A 150 5.98 -9.53 6.20
CA GLN A 150 6.14 -10.01 7.57
C GLN A 150 7.28 -9.25 8.26
N LEU A 151 7.04 -8.80 9.49
CA LEU A 151 8.07 -8.16 10.30
C LEU A 151 8.05 -8.72 11.72
N LEU A 152 9.18 -8.59 12.43
CA LEU A 152 9.30 -8.95 13.83
C LEU A 152 9.04 -7.71 14.69
N SER A 153 8.16 -7.81 15.69
CA SER A 153 7.91 -6.75 16.67
C SER A 153 7.66 -7.31 18.07
N ALA A 154 7.71 -6.46 19.08
CA ALA A 154 7.30 -6.77 20.45
C ALA A 154 5.79 -6.55 20.65
N ASN A 155 5.04 -6.24 19.59
CA ASN A 155 3.64 -5.82 19.60
C ASN A 155 3.38 -4.67 20.58
N ASN A 156 4.31 -3.70 20.63
CA ASN A 156 4.14 -2.52 21.46
C ASN A 156 3.39 -1.43 20.68
N PRO A 157 2.14 -1.10 21.02
CA PRO A 157 1.37 -0.08 20.28
C PRO A 157 2.01 1.31 20.35
N ASN A 158 2.90 1.56 21.33
CA ASN A 158 3.61 2.83 21.46
C ASN A 158 4.89 2.92 20.61
N LYS A 159 5.22 1.87 19.84
CA LYS A 159 6.36 1.83 18.93
C LYS A 159 5.91 1.43 17.53
N PRO A 160 5.12 2.29 16.84
CA PRO A 160 4.68 1.99 15.49
C PRO A 160 5.87 1.91 14.54
N HIS A 161 5.91 0.87 13.72
CA HIS A 161 6.93 0.72 12.70
C HIS A 161 6.63 1.66 11.53
N MET A 162 7.69 2.10 10.83
CA MET A 162 7.56 2.87 9.60
C MET A 162 7.92 2.01 8.40
N LEU A 163 7.05 2.01 7.40
CA LEU A 163 7.26 1.35 6.11
C LEU A 163 7.23 2.38 5.00
N ASN A 164 8.20 2.33 4.09
CA ASN A 164 8.24 3.17 2.90
C ASN A 164 8.65 2.35 1.68
N LEU A 165 8.10 2.70 0.53
CA LEU A 165 8.63 2.30 -0.76
C LEU A 165 9.33 3.51 -1.34
N VAL A 166 10.62 3.38 -1.65
CA VAL A 166 11.45 4.53 -1.99
C VAL A 166 12.10 4.37 -3.35
N GLN A 167 12.25 5.50 -4.05
CA GLN A 167 13.14 5.61 -5.21
C GLN A 167 14.48 6.15 -4.72
N ASN A 168 15.54 5.36 -4.85
CA ASN A 168 16.86 5.75 -4.38
C ASN A 168 17.54 6.69 -5.38
N LEU A 169 17.70 7.96 -5.00
CA LEU A 169 18.35 8.99 -5.82
C LEU A 169 19.85 9.12 -5.55
N THR A 170 20.40 8.29 -4.67
CA THR A 170 21.82 8.29 -4.30
C THR A 170 22.66 7.30 -5.11
N ILE A 171 22.00 6.43 -5.88
CA ILE A 171 22.62 5.43 -6.75
C ILE A 171 22.26 5.72 -8.20
N GLU A 172 23.15 5.39 -9.13
CA GLU A 172 22.84 5.45 -10.56
C GLU A 172 21.80 4.38 -10.92
N GLU A 173 20.91 4.67 -11.88
CA GLU A 173 19.96 3.68 -12.39
C GLU A 173 20.73 2.53 -13.08
N ASP A 174 20.19 1.30 -13.00
CA ASP A 174 20.75 0.14 -13.71
C ASP A 174 20.84 0.44 -15.22
N GLU A 175 21.92 -0.02 -15.88
CA GLU A 175 22.26 0.28 -17.29
C GLU A 175 21.10 0.05 -18.30
N ASP A 176 20.25 -0.95 -18.05
CA ASP A 176 19.18 -1.33 -18.98
C ASP A 176 17.90 -0.50 -18.82
N GLY A 177 17.68 0.14 -17.66
CA GLY A 177 16.54 1.02 -17.40
C GLY A 177 15.14 0.40 -17.56
N GLU A 178 15.01 -0.91 -17.79
CA GLU A 178 13.75 -1.57 -18.15
C GLU A 178 12.74 -1.66 -16.99
N TYR A 179 13.24 -1.67 -15.75
CA TYR A 179 12.45 -1.77 -14.52
C TYR A 179 12.57 -0.51 -13.69
N LEU A 180 11.49 -0.15 -12.98
CA LEU A 180 11.55 0.88 -11.95
C LEU A 180 12.21 0.28 -10.70
N ASN A 181 13.40 0.77 -10.36
CA ASN A 181 14.12 0.35 -9.17
C ASN A 181 13.55 1.04 -7.93
N LEU A 182 13.06 0.23 -7.00
CA LEU A 182 12.49 0.67 -5.73
C LEU A 182 13.11 -0.10 -4.58
N GLU A 183 13.09 0.49 -3.39
CA GLU A 183 13.48 -0.20 -2.17
C GLU A 183 12.32 -0.21 -1.18
N PHE A 184 11.98 -1.38 -0.66
CA PHE A 184 11.02 -1.51 0.43
C PHE A 184 11.78 -1.41 1.75
N ARG A 185 11.61 -0.27 2.42
CA ARG A 185 12.37 0.16 3.60
C ARG A 185 11.49 0.10 4.84
N HIS A 186 12.11 -0.30 5.94
CA HIS A 186 11.46 -0.50 7.22
C HIS A 186 12.32 0.15 8.32
N ASN A 187 11.66 0.83 9.25
CA ASN A 187 12.26 1.34 10.48
C ASN A 187 11.43 0.87 11.68
N ALA A 188 12.01 0.01 12.50
CA ALA A 188 11.40 -0.56 13.70
C ALA A 188 11.55 0.35 14.92
N TYR A 189 12.26 1.48 14.81
CA TYR A 189 12.57 2.39 15.93
C TYR A 189 13.18 1.69 17.14
N GLY A 190 14.01 0.68 16.89
CA GLY A 190 14.62 -0.13 17.94
C GLY A 190 13.62 -0.96 18.74
N ASP A 191 12.47 -1.31 18.16
CA ASP A 191 11.59 -2.30 18.76
C ASP A 191 12.23 -3.70 18.78
N ALA A 192 11.89 -4.50 19.79
CA ALA A 192 12.52 -5.80 19.97
C ALA A 192 11.92 -6.83 18.99
N PRO A 193 12.74 -7.57 18.23
CA PRO A 193 12.22 -8.51 17.22
C PRO A 193 11.74 -9.82 17.88
N MET A 194 10.54 -9.82 18.45
CA MET A 194 10.03 -10.94 19.26
C MET A 194 9.05 -11.85 18.52
N GLN A 195 7.98 -11.29 17.96
CA GLN A 195 6.89 -12.02 17.32
C GLN A 195 6.79 -11.65 15.85
N LEU A 196 6.60 -12.66 15.01
CA LEU A 196 6.40 -12.46 13.57
C LEU A 196 4.94 -12.11 13.32
N GLY A 197 4.69 -10.91 12.81
CA GLY A 197 3.37 -10.52 12.33
C GLY A 197 3.37 -10.32 10.82
N GLU A 198 2.19 -10.46 10.23
CA GLU A 198 1.96 -10.29 8.80
C GLU A 198 0.92 -9.20 8.56
N ASN A 199 1.13 -8.36 7.55
CA ASN A 199 0.15 -7.36 7.14
C ASN A 199 0.38 -6.95 5.67
N TYR A 200 -0.42 -6.00 5.19
CA TYR A 200 -0.40 -5.46 3.85
C TYR A 200 -0.12 -3.97 3.86
N VAL A 201 0.61 -3.50 2.84
CA VAL A 201 0.78 -2.08 2.54
C VAL A 201 0.67 -1.90 1.04
N SER A 202 0.08 -0.79 0.61
CA SER A 202 -0.09 -0.48 -0.80
C SER A 202 0.53 0.87 -1.13
N PHE A 203 1.28 0.93 -2.22
CA PHE A 203 1.95 2.14 -2.67
C PHE A 203 1.36 2.60 -3.99
N LYS A 204 0.88 3.84 -4.03
CA LYS A 204 0.39 4.47 -5.24
C LYS A 204 1.54 4.69 -6.21
N LEU A 205 1.36 4.22 -7.43
CA LEU A 205 2.27 4.44 -8.55
C LEU A 205 1.91 5.75 -9.25
N ASN A 206 2.93 6.40 -9.78
CA ASN A 206 2.80 7.60 -10.57
C ASN A 206 3.09 7.25 -12.02
N ASP A 207 2.20 7.62 -12.95
CA ASP A 207 2.34 7.38 -14.39
C ASP A 207 3.70 7.82 -14.93
N ALA A 208 4.23 8.95 -14.43
CA ALA A 208 5.55 9.45 -14.84
C ALA A 208 6.70 8.54 -14.38
N LEU A 209 6.58 7.87 -13.23
CA LEU A 209 7.60 6.95 -12.72
C LEU A 209 7.60 5.62 -13.48
N ILE A 210 6.43 5.18 -13.95
CA ILE A 210 6.25 3.87 -14.58
C ILE A 210 6.28 3.94 -16.11
N ALA A 211 6.31 5.13 -16.70
CA ALA A 211 6.34 5.34 -18.14
C ALA A 211 7.52 4.60 -18.79
N GLY A 212 7.21 3.71 -19.74
CA GLY A 212 8.20 2.93 -20.47
C GLY A 212 8.86 1.80 -19.67
N LYS A 213 8.43 1.53 -18.44
CA LYS A 213 8.94 0.44 -17.61
C LYS A 213 8.13 -0.83 -17.83
N LYS A 214 8.79 -1.98 -17.85
CA LYS A 214 8.14 -3.32 -17.93
C LYS A 214 7.53 -3.75 -16.60
N GLY A 215 7.96 -3.14 -15.50
CA GLY A 215 7.57 -3.50 -14.15
C GLY A 215 8.40 -2.79 -13.10
N VAL A 216 8.42 -3.37 -11.90
CA VAL A 216 9.24 -2.90 -10.78
C VAL A 216 10.26 -3.96 -10.37
N LYS A 217 11.42 -3.49 -9.87
CA LYS A 217 12.43 -4.30 -9.18
C LYS A 217 12.57 -3.75 -7.77
N VAL A 218 12.19 -4.56 -6.78
CA VAL A 218 12.10 -4.14 -5.38
C VAL A 218 13.25 -4.76 -4.59
N ARG A 219 14.16 -3.91 -4.07
CA ARG A 219 15.18 -4.29 -3.08
C ARG A 219 14.53 -4.45 -1.71
N ILE A 220 14.85 -5.54 -1.02
CA ILE A 220 14.32 -5.87 0.31
C ILE A 220 15.47 -6.36 1.19
N ASN A 221 15.63 -5.82 2.39
CA ASN A 221 16.52 -6.38 3.41
C ASN A 221 15.75 -7.42 4.24
N THR A 222 15.88 -8.70 3.91
CA THR A 222 15.07 -9.78 4.49
C THR A 222 15.50 -10.18 5.90
N ILE A 223 14.60 -10.83 6.64
CA ILE A 223 14.85 -11.31 8.00
C ILE A 223 15.95 -12.38 8.01
N TYR A 224 15.97 -13.25 7.00
CA TYR A 224 16.80 -14.47 7.01
C TYR A 224 17.94 -14.45 5.99
N ASP A 225 17.74 -13.87 4.81
CA ASP A 225 18.63 -14.04 3.65
C ASP A 225 19.42 -12.77 3.28
N GLY A 226 19.30 -11.71 4.09
CA GLY A 226 19.89 -10.41 3.79
C GLY A 226 19.20 -9.73 2.60
N ILE A 227 19.96 -8.99 1.80
CA ILE A 227 19.40 -8.18 0.71
C ILE A 227 19.04 -9.06 -0.49
N VAL A 228 17.77 -9.00 -0.91
CA VAL A 228 17.25 -9.67 -2.10
C VAL A 228 16.54 -8.66 -3.01
N HIS A 229 16.33 -9.05 -4.27
CA HIS A 229 15.56 -8.27 -5.24
C HIS A 229 14.40 -9.12 -5.78
N LYS A 230 13.18 -8.59 -5.75
CA LYS A 230 12.01 -9.21 -6.38
C LYS A 230 11.58 -8.39 -7.60
N ILE A 231 11.31 -9.07 -8.71
CA ILE A 231 10.82 -8.45 -9.94
C ILE A 231 9.32 -8.75 -10.07
N ALA A 232 8.53 -7.74 -10.42
CA ALA A 232 7.13 -7.87 -10.78
C ALA A 232 6.87 -7.12 -12.09
N ASN A 233 6.31 -7.80 -13.09
CA ASN A 233 5.96 -7.21 -14.38
C ASN A 233 4.57 -6.57 -14.29
N PHE A 234 4.36 -5.46 -15.00
CA PHE A 234 3.01 -4.94 -15.21
C PHE A 234 2.17 -5.98 -15.97
N PRO A 235 0.86 -6.08 -15.70
CA PRO A 235 -0.02 -6.91 -16.50
C PRO A 235 0.01 -6.43 -17.95
N GLU A 236 0.07 -7.38 -18.90
CA GLU A 236 -0.01 -7.07 -20.33
C GLU A 236 -1.38 -6.45 -20.65
N GLU A 237 -1.40 -5.48 -21.58
CA GLU A 237 -2.67 -4.98 -22.13
C GLU A 237 -3.22 -6.06 -23.08
N GLU A 238 -4.39 -6.60 -22.78
CA GLU A 238 -5.18 -7.41 -23.73
C GLU A 238 -5.75 -6.55 -24.87
#